data_AF-A0AAW7S181-F1
#
_entry.id   AF-A0AAW7S181-F1
#
_cell.length_a   1.000
_cell.length_b   1.000
_cell.length_c   1.000
_cell.angle_alpha   90.00
_cell.angle_beta   90.00
_cell.angle_gamma   90.00
#
_symmetry.space_group_name_H-M   'P 1'
#
loop_
_entity.id
_entity.type
_entity.pdbx_description
1 polymer ?
#
loop_
_entity_poly.entity_id
_entity_poly.type
_entity_poly.pdbx_seq_one_letter_code
_entity_poly.pdbx_strand_id
1 'polypeptide(L)'
;MADVKKIPYYKPQKGLLGPELKKYEGAQGCIPLETQKTVSIDRLAPGEKPPPPPPLPPKPVVEPPKTRNQAETPQPKQPPKTKEPPKQDEAEVCENPPPFDLQDITIAMDNLGWKVSAKLARAWFASSEHTYNDNAKSIQPIDSNSVTLDWTLKFGSVRRKYERLLSDDIYRDAAIVEARTKILTKINKMFSDYRGADLNINTTRFLSDIRQFHIDWQFQLASISNWDTLENLTPTDLTGALANFNIYAAIGNLEISGEKYFRYEKTNNFYCLDAIAKITHMYVYVKDNYSFNGIQYLGHWNKRGVIIAPGPMISGSTSSSPKRDTDVDIWVKSINKPVDTRKSFFGKFKEPDVFYPVYNSDYSRWRTKHHMGGDFMIYSKPVYLKLKKPIEIKLGEICRLTPSESLG
;
A
#
# COMPACT_ATOMS: atom_id res chain seq x y z
N MET A 1 40.23 14.88 4.32
CA MET A 1 38.84 14.64 3.88
C MET A 1 37.96 15.44 4.83
N ALA A 2 36.96 16.18 4.33
CA ALA A 2 36.00 16.82 5.20
C ALA A 2 35.37 15.75 6.11
N ASP A 3 35.32 16.04 7.40
CA ASP A 3 34.81 15.15 8.44
C ASP A 3 33.27 15.22 8.38
N VAL A 4 32.69 14.63 7.34
CA VAL A 4 31.24 14.66 7.09
C VAL A 4 30.56 13.60 7.94
N LYS A 5 29.53 14.01 8.67
CA LYS A 5 28.81 13.14 9.60
C LYS A 5 28.12 11.99 8.85
N LYS A 6 28.45 10.76 9.24
CA LYS A 6 27.76 9.54 8.78
C LYS A 6 26.48 9.30 9.59
N ILE A 7 25.45 8.80 8.93
CA ILE A 7 24.14 8.51 9.53
C ILE A 7 23.84 7.01 9.41
N PRO A 8 23.20 6.39 10.41
CA PRO A 8 22.93 4.96 10.41
C PRO A 8 21.81 4.61 9.43
N TYR A 9 21.84 3.43 8.80
CA TYR A 9 20.74 2.95 7.96
C TYR A 9 20.57 1.44 8.09
N TYR A 10 19.42 0.95 7.65
CA TYR A 10 19.12 -0.47 7.58
C TYR A 10 19.02 -0.91 6.12
N LYS A 11 19.53 -2.10 5.82
CA LYS A 11 19.45 -2.67 4.47
C LYS A 11 18.91 -4.09 4.51
N PRO A 12 17.82 -4.39 3.79
CA PRO A 12 17.38 -5.76 3.54
C PRO A 12 18.45 -6.52 2.76
N GLN A 13 18.83 -7.69 3.25
CA GLN A 13 19.80 -8.56 2.60
C GLN A 13 19.53 -10.04 2.91
N LYS A 14 20.18 -10.93 2.15
CA LYS A 14 20.12 -12.36 2.39
C LYS A 14 21.19 -12.73 3.44
N GLY A 15 20.75 -13.14 4.62
CA GLY A 15 21.60 -13.70 5.67
C GLY A 15 21.74 -15.23 5.53
N LEU A 16 22.49 -15.82 6.46
CA LEU A 16 22.77 -17.27 6.47
C LEU A 16 21.51 -18.11 6.74
N LEU A 17 20.58 -17.59 7.54
CA LEU A 17 19.36 -18.27 7.99
C LEU A 17 18.08 -17.70 7.33
N GLY A 18 18.22 -16.96 6.22
CA GLY A 18 17.11 -16.31 5.53
C GLY A 18 17.26 -14.79 5.44
N PRO A 19 16.17 -14.05 5.17
CA PRO A 19 16.18 -12.59 5.12
C PRO A 19 16.69 -11.98 6.44
N GLU A 20 17.51 -10.95 6.33
CA GLU A 20 18.10 -10.21 7.45
C GLU A 20 18.05 -8.71 7.16
N LEU A 21 17.64 -7.92 8.16
CA LEU A 21 17.73 -6.49 8.14
C LEU A 21 18.99 -6.05 8.88
N LYS A 22 20.05 -5.77 8.13
CA LYS A 22 21.34 -5.39 8.73
C LYS A 22 21.42 -3.89 8.98
N LYS A 23 21.75 -3.51 10.22
CA LYS A 23 22.09 -2.14 10.61
C LYS A 23 23.53 -1.80 10.18
N TYR A 24 23.70 -0.62 9.62
CA TYR A 24 24.99 -0.03 9.27
C TYR A 24 25.11 1.32 9.97
N GLU A 25 26.13 1.50 10.82
CA GLU A 25 26.30 2.70 11.65
C GLU A 25 27.78 3.08 11.83
N GLY A 26 28.03 4.23 12.45
CA GLY A 26 29.38 4.76 12.66
C GLY A 26 30.17 4.85 11.35
N ALA A 27 31.33 4.19 11.30
CA ALA A 27 32.19 4.17 10.11
C ALA A 27 31.52 3.52 8.88
N GLN A 28 30.48 2.70 9.06
CA GLN A 28 29.75 2.04 7.98
C GLN A 28 28.44 2.74 7.59
N GLY A 29 28.09 3.84 8.26
CA GLY A 29 26.92 4.66 7.94
C GLY A 29 27.00 5.32 6.55
N CYS A 30 25.88 5.87 6.09
CA CYS A 30 25.79 6.60 4.83
C CYS A 30 25.97 8.11 5.05
N ILE A 31 26.21 8.84 3.96
CA ILE A 31 26.49 10.27 3.99
C ILE A 31 25.41 11.01 3.19
N PRO A 32 24.67 11.94 3.81
CA PRO A 32 23.74 12.81 3.09
C PRO A 32 24.44 13.63 2.02
N LEU A 33 23.80 13.77 0.88
CA LEU A 33 24.30 14.53 -0.27
C LEU A 33 23.51 15.82 -0.43
N GLU A 34 24.21 16.94 -0.50
CA GLU A 34 23.64 18.22 -0.90
C GLU A 34 23.70 18.34 -2.42
N THR A 35 22.54 18.28 -3.07
CA THR A 35 22.43 18.26 -4.53
C THR A 35 21.09 18.83 -4.98
N GLN A 36 21.07 19.43 -6.17
CA GLN A 36 19.82 19.87 -6.81
C GLN A 36 19.09 18.71 -7.53
N LYS A 37 19.73 17.55 -7.68
CA LYS A 37 19.16 16.40 -8.37
C LYS A 37 18.31 15.56 -7.42
N THR A 38 17.05 15.34 -7.79
CA THR A 38 16.12 14.44 -7.09
C THR A 38 15.80 13.23 -7.96
N VAL A 39 14.86 12.38 -7.51
CA VAL A 39 14.31 11.28 -8.33
C VAL A 39 13.83 11.85 -9.66
N SER A 40 14.36 11.34 -10.77
CA SER A 40 13.92 11.72 -12.11
C SER A 40 12.57 11.07 -12.41
N ILE A 41 11.75 11.80 -13.16
CA ILE A 41 10.46 11.34 -13.70
C ILE A 41 10.43 11.58 -15.22
N ASP A 42 11.60 11.62 -15.85
CA ASP A 42 11.77 12.01 -17.26
C ASP A 42 11.71 10.83 -18.21
N ARG A 43 11.92 9.61 -17.73
CA ARG A 43 11.69 8.42 -18.55
C ARG A 43 10.23 8.36 -18.98
N LEU A 44 10.04 8.18 -20.29
CA LEU A 44 8.74 8.01 -20.93
C LEU A 44 7.94 6.90 -20.28
N ALA A 45 6.61 7.02 -20.32
CA ALA A 45 5.73 5.97 -19.80
C ALA A 45 5.88 4.67 -20.62
N PRO A 46 5.61 3.49 -20.02
CA PRO A 46 5.63 2.22 -20.75
C PRO A 46 4.74 2.27 -21.99
N GLY A 47 5.34 2.06 -23.17
CA GLY A 47 4.63 2.04 -24.46
C GLY A 47 4.51 3.41 -25.16
N GLU A 48 4.97 4.50 -24.54
CA GLU A 48 4.99 5.82 -25.15
C GLU A 48 6.13 5.95 -26.18
N LYS A 49 5.85 6.63 -27.31
CA LYS A 49 6.86 6.91 -28.34
C LYS A 49 7.61 8.19 -27.99
N PRO A 50 8.94 8.26 -28.22
CA PRO A 50 9.68 9.50 -28.04
C PRO A 50 9.09 10.63 -28.88
N PRO A 51 9.02 11.87 -28.35
CA PRO A 51 8.63 13.01 -29.16
C PRO A 51 9.59 13.14 -30.36
N PRO A 52 9.10 13.59 -31.52
CA PRO A 52 9.96 13.84 -32.66
C PRO A 52 11.06 14.84 -32.27
N PRO A 53 12.29 14.68 -32.79
CA PRO A 53 13.39 15.58 -32.47
C PRO A 53 12.99 17.02 -32.80
N PRO A 54 13.37 18.00 -31.96
CA PRO A 54 13.06 19.39 -32.23
C PRO A 54 13.65 19.80 -33.59
N PRO A 55 13.00 20.73 -34.32
CA PRO A 55 13.55 21.29 -35.53
C PRO A 55 14.97 21.80 -35.27
N LEU A 56 15.91 21.45 -36.16
CA LEU A 56 17.29 21.94 -36.07
C LEU A 56 17.27 23.45 -35.85
N PRO A 57 17.93 23.98 -34.81
CA PRO A 57 18.00 25.42 -34.62
C PRO A 57 18.63 26.06 -35.87
N PRO A 58 18.13 27.21 -36.33
CA PRO A 58 18.79 27.95 -37.39
C PRO A 58 20.24 28.24 -36.98
N LYS A 59 21.17 28.05 -37.92
CA LYS A 59 22.61 28.23 -37.71
C LYS A 59 22.87 29.59 -37.02
N PRO A 60 23.75 29.64 -36.00
CA PRO A 60 24.01 30.89 -35.29
C PRO A 60 24.55 31.95 -36.25
N VAL A 61 23.90 33.11 -36.31
CA VAL A 61 24.49 34.33 -36.86
C VAL A 61 25.46 34.85 -35.81
N VAL A 62 26.73 34.94 -36.20
CA VAL A 62 27.83 35.45 -35.37
C VAL A 62 27.66 36.95 -35.22
N GLU A 63 27.41 37.43 -34.00
CA GLU A 63 27.55 38.85 -33.64
C GLU A 63 28.83 39.08 -32.81
N PRO A 64 29.49 40.25 -32.94
CA PRO A 64 30.81 40.50 -32.37
C PRO A 64 30.77 40.85 -30.87
N PRO A 65 31.90 40.69 -30.15
CA PRO A 65 31.96 40.85 -28.70
C PRO A 65 31.86 42.31 -28.26
N LYS A 66 31.00 42.59 -27.28
CA LYS A 66 31.01 43.84 -26.51
C LYS A 66 31.87 43.67 -25.27
N THR A 67 32.96 44.43 -25.23
CA THR A 67 33.83 44.69 -24.08
C THR A 67 33.05 45.36 -22.94
N ARG A 68 33.24 44.88 -21.71
CA ARG A 68 32.83 45.61 -20.50
C ARG A 68 33.98 45.61 -19.49
N ASN A 69 34.65 46.75 -19.42
CA ASN A 69 35.49 47.14 -18.29
C ASN A 69 34.59 47.52 -17.11
N GLN A 70 34.92 47.10 -15.90
CA GLN A 70 34.55 47.81 -14.68
C GLN A 70 35.62 47.57 -13.60
N ALA A 71 36.01 48.69 -12.99
CA ALA A 71 37.18 48.87 -12.15
C ALA A 71 36.99 48.39 -10.70
N GLU A 72 38.10 47.99 -10.09
CA GLU A 72 38.24 47.68 -8.68
C GLU A 72 38.16 48.93 -7.80
N THR A 73 37.49 48.81 -6.65
CA THR A 73 37.68 49.71 -5.51
C THR A 73 37.77 48.86 -4.24
N PRO A 74 38.71 49.16 -3.32
CA PRO A 74 39.07 48.27 -2.22
C PRO A 74 38.17 48.45 -0.99
N GLN A 75 37.78 47.35 -0.35
CA GLN A 75 37.09 47.34 0.95
C GLN A 75 37.99 46.78 2.09
N PRO A 76 37.73 47.16 3.35
CA PRO A 76 38.72 47.18 4.44
C PRO A 76 38.94 45.81 5.10
N LYS A 77 40.16 45.60 5.61
CA LYS A 77 40.58 44.44 6.39
C LYS A 77 39.70 44.27 7.65
N GLN A 78 39.03 43.13 7.77
CA GLN A 78 38.42 42.68 9.03
C GLN A 78 39.46 42.02 9.95
N PRO A 79 39.35 42.20 11.29
CA PRO A 79 40.24 41.61 12.28
C PRO A 79 40.02 40.08 12.42
N PRO A 80 41.03 39.33 12.89
CA PRO A 80 41.04 37.87 12.85
C PRO A 80 39.96 37.29 13.78
N LYS A 81 39.04 36.50 13.19
CA LYS A 81 38.10 35.67 13.95
C LYS A 81 38.83 34.51 14.61
N THR A 82 38.68 34.45 15.92
CA THR A 82 39.04 33.35 16.82
C THR A 82 38.57 32.01 16.26
N LYS A 83 39.45 31.01 16.23
CA LYS A 83 39.16 29.65 15.76
C LYS A 83 38.10 29.00 16.65
N GLU A 84 36.87 28.93 16.18
CA GLU A 84 35.92 27.92 16.67
C GLU A 84 36.39 26.52 16.21
N PRO A 85 36.19 25.47 17.02
CA PRO A 85 36.48 24.10 16.62
C PRO A 85 35.68 23.73 15.36
N PRO A 86 36.22 22.89 14.45
CA PRO A 86 35.57 22.60 13.18
C PRO A 86 34.18 21.97 13.40
N LYS A 87 33.12 22.65 12.95
CA LYS A 87 31.80 22.04 12.78
C LYS A 87 31.91 21.03 11.64
N GLN A 88 31.64 19.76 11.93
CA GLN A 88 31.46 18.74 10.90
C GLN A 88 30.28 19.12 10.00
N ASP A 89 30.48 19.11 8.68
CA ASP A 89 29.39 19.38 7.73
C ASP A 89 28.32 18.28 7.81
N GLU A 90 27.05 18.68 7.83
CA GLU A 90 25.91 17.75 7.94
C GLU A 90 25.63 16.98 6.63
N ALA A 91 26.10 17.46 5.48
CA ALA A 91 25.96 16.84 4.17
C ALA A 91 27.17 17.14 3.27
N GLU A 92 27.48 16.23 2.34
CA GLU A 92 28.54 16.44 1.34
C GLU A 92 27.94 16.98 0.03
N VAL A 93 28.54 18.03 -0.53
CA VAL A 93 28.12 18.58 -1.83
C VAL A 93 28.39 17.58 -2.95
N CYS A 94 27.36 17.27 -3.75
CA CYS A 94 27.44 16.42 -4.93
C CYS A 94 26.68 17.06 -6.10
N GLU A 95 27.41 17.70 -7.01
CA GLU A 95 26.77 18.41 -8.14
C GLU A 95 26.08 17.46 -9.13
N ASN A 96 26.71 16.32 -9.41
CA ASN A 96 26.27 15.36 -10.43
C ASN A 96 26.20 13.93 -9.86
N PRO A 97 25.22 13.64 -8.98
CA PRO A 97 25.01 12.28 -8.50
C PRO A 97 24.51 11.36 -9.63
N PRO A 98 24.74 10.03 -9.54
CA PRO A 98 24.23 9.06 -10.50
C PRO A 98 22.71 9.12 -10.66
N PRO A 99 22.16 9.14 -11.89
CA PRO A 99 20.72 9.31 -12.09
C PRO A 99 19.93 8.10 -11.58
N PHE A 100 18.77 8.38 -11.00
CA PHE A 100 17.77 7.40 -10.61
C PHE A 100 16.40 7.90 -11.07
N ASP A 101 15.74 7.15 -11.95
CA ASP A 101 14.37 7.45 -12.39
C ASP A 101 13.38 6.66 -11.54
N LEU A 102 12.19 7.21 -11.26
CA LEU A 102 11.18 6.57 -10.44
C LEU A 102 10.85 5.14 -10.93
N GLN A 103 10.83 4.91 -12.24
CA GLN A 103 10.55 3.60 -12.82
C GLN A 103 11.63 2.55 -12.49
N ASP A 104 12.84 2.96 -12.09
CA ASP A 104 13.93 2.07 -11.67
C ASP A 104 13.62 1.32 -10.37
N ILE A 105 12.61 1.75 -9.59
CA ILE A 105 12.10 1.01 -8.44
C ILE A 105 11.70 -0.43 -8.84
N THR A 106 11.16 -0.62 -10.03
CA THR A 106 10.76 -1.95 -10.50
C THR A 106 11.97 -2.88 -10.69
N ILE A 107 13.11 -2.33 -11.11
CA ILE A 107 14.39 -3.05 -11.24
C ILE A 107 14.95 -3.35 -9.86
N ALA A 108 14.87 -2.37 -8.94
CA ALA A 108 15.30 -2.52 -7.56
C ALA A 108 14.53 -3.66 -6.85
N MET A 109 13.20 -3.69 -7.00
CA MET A 109 12.34 -4.75 -6.48
C MET A 109 12.72 -6.11 -7.07
N ASP A 110 12.98 -6.19 -8.37
CA ASP A 110 13.41 -7.44 -9.00
C ASP A 110 14.74 -7.97 -8.45
N ASN A 111 15.69 -7.07 -8.19
CA ASN A 111 17.00 -7.40 -7.62
C ASN A 111 16.90 -7.83 -6.14
N LEU A 112 15.87 -7.36 -5.42
CA LEU A 112 15.52 -7.85 -4.09
C LEU A 112 14.77 -9.19 -4.12
N GLY A 113 14.37 -9.68 -5.30
CA GLY A 113 13.52 -10.85 -5.46
C GLY A 113 12.03 -10.58 -5.17
N TRP A 114 11.63 -9.32 -5.07
CA TRP A 114 10.25 -8.89 -4.79
C TRP A 114 9.43 -8.87 -6.09
N LYS A 115 9.09 -10.06 -6.57
CA LYS A 115 8.49 -10.26 -7.89
C LYS A 115 7.07 -9.73 -7.98
N VAL A 116 6.25 -9.91 -6.94
CA VAL A 116 4.87 -9.41 -6.94
C VAL A 116 4.85 -7.89 -6.78
N SER A 117 5.70 -7.34 -5.91
CA SER A 117 5.89 -5.88 -5.78
C SER A 117 6.27 -5.24 -7.11
N ALA A 118 7.29 -5.80 -7.79
CA ALA A 118 7.74 -5.29 -9.09
C ALA A 118 6.63 -5.39 -10.15
N LYS A 119 5.84 -6.47 -10.13
CA LYS A 119 4.70 -6.65 -11.03
C LYS A 119 3.61 -5.59 -10.80
N LEU A 120 3.24 -5.34 -9.55
CA LEU A 120 2.22 -4.34 -9.21
C LEU A 120 2.68 -2.92 -9.56
N ALA A 121 3.93 -2.57 -9.25
CA ALA A 121 4.51 -1.28 -9.61
C ALA A 121 4.51 -1.07 -11.14
N ARG A 122 4.87 -2.09 -11.91
CA ARG A 122 4.77 -2.05 -13.39
C ARG A 122 3.34 -1.87 -13.87
N ALA A 123 2.39 -2.59 -13.28
CA ALA A 123 0.98 -2.46 -13.62
C ALA A 123 0.49 -1.03 -13.36
N TRP A 124 0.91 -0.41 -12.25
CA TRP A 124 0.62 0.98 -11.94
C TRP A 124 1.16 1.91 -13.03
N PHE A 125 2.46 1.85 -13.35
CA PHE A 125 3.08 2.70 -14.39
C PHE A 125 2.46 2.52 -15.78
N ALA A 126 2.00 1.30 -16.10
CA ALA A 126 1.39 0.97 -17.38
C ALA A 126 -0.12 1.28 -17.47
N SER A 127 -0.76 1.65 -16.35
CA SER A 127 -2.19 1.96 -16.32
C SER A 127 -2.46 3.41 -16.69
N SER A 128 -3.64 3.69 -17.24
CA SER A 128 -4.12 5.06 -17.44
C SER A 128 -4.18 5.81 -16.11
N GLU A 129 -4.00 7.14 -16.17
CA GLU A 129 -4.12 8.01 -15.01
C GLU A 129 -5.42 7.75 -14.23
N HIS A 130 -5.26 7.38 -12.97
CA HIS A 130 -6.37 7.16 -12.04
C HIS A 130 -5.88 7.34 -10.60
N THR A 131 -6.69 8.02 -9.78
CA THR A 131 -6.41 8.25 -8.37
C THR A 131 -7.51 7.64 -7.54
N TYR A 132 -7.13 6.82 -6.55
CA TYR A 132 -8.09 6.25 -5.62
C TYR A 132 -8.75 7.37 -4.79
N ASN A 133 -10.07 7.34 -4.70
CA ASN A 133 -10.89 8.39 -4.09
C ASN A 133 -11.14 8.19 -2.57
N ASP A 134 -10.34 7.33 -1.93
CA ASP A 134 -10.47 6.95 -0.52
C ASP A 134 -11.83 6.34 -0.13
N ASN A 135 -12.64 5.92 -1.11
CA ASN A 135 -13.89 5.20 -0.88
C ASN A 135 -13.77 3.73 -1.28
N ALA A 136 -13.63 2.87 -0.27
CA ALA A 136 -13.41 1.42 -0.42
C ALA A 136 -14.59 0.64 -1.02
N LYS A 137 -15.73 1.30 -1.28
CA LYS A 137 -16.93 0.73 -1.91
C LYS A 137 -17.19 1.29 -3.32
N SER A 138 -16.45 2.30 -3.74
CA SER A 138 -16.63 2.92 -5.05
C SER A 138 -16.12 2.02 -6.18
N ILE A 139 -16.57 2.29 -7.41
CA ILE A 139 -16.07 1.61 -8.60
C ILE A 139 -14.63 2.06 -8.84
N GLN A 140 -13.73 1.10 -8.99
CA GLN A 140 -12.29 1.28 -9.15
C GLN A 140 -11.77 0.26 -10.17
N PRO A 141 -10.65 0.54 -10.86
CA PRO A 141 -9.91 -0.51 -11.56
C PRO A 141 -9.54 -1.64 -10.59
N ILE A 142 -9.61 -2.89 -11.04
CA ILE A 142 -9.37 -4.07 -10.19
C ILE A 142 -8.23 -4.91 -10.76
N ASP A 143 -7.24 -5.21 -9.92
CA ASP A 143 -6.35 -6.35 -10.12
C ASP A 143 -6.88 -7.55 -9.32
N SER A 144 -7.18 -8.65 -10.03
CA SER A 144 -7.70 -9.87 -9.43
C SER A 144 -6.74 -11.07 -9.47
N ASN A 145 -5.52 -10.86 -9.99
CA ASN A 145 -4.65 -11.94 -10.45
C ASN A 145 -3.20 -11.83 -9.98
N SER A 146 -2.76 -10.67 -9.50
CA SER A 146 -1.38 -10.46 -9.08
C SER A 146 -1.09 -10.95 -7.67
N VAL A 147 -2.11 -10.99 -6.81
CA VAL A 147 -2.01 -11.44 -5.42
C VAL A 147 -2.97 -12.61 -5.19
N THR A 148 -2.46 -13.68 -4.58
CA THR A 148 -3.26 -14.82 -4.14
C THR A 148 -3.20 -14.96 -2.62
N LEU A 149 -4.28 -15.47 -2.01
CA LEU A 149 -4.30 -15.75 -0.58
C LEU A 149 -3.18 -16.73 -0.20
N ASP A 150 -3.00 -17.81 -0.95
CA ASP A 150 -1.94 -18.79 -0.67
C ASP A 150 -0.54 -18.19 -0.72
N TRP A 151 -0.30 -17.21 -1.59
CA TRP A 151 0.97 -16.49 -1.62
C TRP A 151 1.13 -15.60 -0.39
N THR A 152 0.12 -14.82 0.01
CA THR A 152 0.24 -13.95 1.19
C THR A 152 0.47 -14.73 2.49
N LEU A 153 -0.10 -15.93 2.60
CA LEU A 153 0.06 -16.83 3.77
C LEU A 153 1.47 -17.44 3.93
N LYS A 154 2.40 -17.17 3.00
CA LYS A 154 3.80 -17.64 3.10
C LYS A 154 4.71 -16.71 3.89
N PHE A 155 4.26 -15.48 4.15
CA PHE A 155 5.10 -14.43 4.72
C PHE A 155 4.78 -14.15 6.18
N GLY A 156 5.83 -13.82 6.94
CA GLY A 156 5.76 -13.27 8.28
C GLY A 156 4.74 -13.97 9.19
N SER A 157 3.86 -13.19 9.79
CA SER A 157 2.85 -13.65 10.75
C SER A 157 1.43 -13.78 10.15
N VAL A 158 1.32 -13.63 8.83
CA VAL A 158 0.04 -13.57 8.10
C VAL A 158 -0.76 -14.86 8.25
N ARG A 159 -0.11 -16.03 8.15
CA ARG A 159 -0.78 -17.33 8.35
C ARG A 159 -1.46 -17.45 9.70
N ARG A 160 -0.77 -17.03 10.77
CA ARG A 160 -1.30 -17.05 12.13
C ARG A 160 -2.53 -16.14 12.28
N LYS A 161 -2.52 -14.96 11.64
CA LYS A 161 -3.67 -14.04 11.63
C LYS A 161 -4.85 -14.64 10.86
N TYR A 162 -4.59 -15.27 9.72
CA TYR A 162 -5.59 -16.00 8.95
C TYR A 162 -6.19 -17.17 9.73
N GLU A 163 -5.39 -17.97 10.40
CA GLU A 163 -5.88 -19.10 11.21
C GLU A 163 -6.75 -18.62 12.37
N ARG A 164 -6.34 -17.53 13.06
CA ARG A 164 -7.15 -16.87 14.09
C ARG A 164 -8.47 -16.31 13.55
N LEU A 165 -8.46 -15.75 12.35
CA LEU A 165 -9.68 -15.28 11.68
C LEU A 165 -10.69 -16.42 11.59
N LEU A 166 -10.25 -17.60 11.15
CA LEU A 166 -11.12 -18.76 10.94
C LEU A 166 -11.53 -19.48 12.22
N SER A 167 -10.67 -19.52 13.24
CA SER A 167 -10.96 -20.24 14.48
C SER A 167 -11.79 -19.41 15.45
N ASP A 168 -11.55 -18.09 15.52
CA ASP A 168 -12.02 -17.25 16.61
C ASP A 168 -12.76 -16.01 16.11
N ASP A 169 -12.16 -15.22 15.23
CA ASP A 169 -12.64 -13.85 14.98
C ASP A 169 -14.01 -13.81 14.28
N ILE A 170 -14.31 -14.78 13.43
CA ILE A 170 -15.62 -14.93 12.77
C ILE A 170 -16.76 -15.28 13.73
N TYR A 171 -16.46 -15.77 14.94
CA TYR A 171 -17.45 -16.14 15.96
C TYR A 171 -17.64 -15.07 17.03
N ARG A 172 -16.93 -13.93 16.94
CA ARG A 172 -17.11 -12.82 17.89
C ARG A 172 -18.46 -12.14 17.68
N ASP A 173 -19.02 -11.60 18.75
CA ASP A 173 -20.32 -10.92 18.73
C ASP A 173 -20.42 -9.83 17.65
N ALA A 174 -19.38 -9.02 17.48
CA ALA A 174 -19.34 -7.99 16.43
C ALA A 174 -19.48 -8.57 15.02
N ALA A 175 -18.83 -9.70 14.74
CA ALA A 175 -18.95 -10.40 13.45
C ALA A 175 -20.36 -10.97 13.26
N ILE A 176 -20.94 -11.53 14.33
CA ILE A 176 -22.30 -12.08 14.31
C ILE A 176 -23.33 -10.97 14.07
N VAL A 177 -23.16 -9.80 14.69
CA VAL A 177 -24.03 -8.62 14.49
C VAL A 177 -23.94 -8.11 13.05
N GLU A 178 -22.74 -8.00 12.48
CA GLU A 178 -22.57 -7.58 11.08
C GLU A 178 -23.20 -8.60 10.13
N ALA A 179 -22.92 -9.90 10.33
CA ALA A 179 -23.52 -10.97 9.54
C ALA A 179 -25.05 -10.96 9.63
N ARG A 180 -25.62 -10.81 10.83
CA ARG A 180 -27.07 -10.69 11.05
C ARG A 180 -27.64 -9.53 10.25
N THR A 181 -27.00 -8.37 10.28
CA THR A 181 -27.45 -7.16 9.59
C THR A 181 -27.49 -7.37 8.07
N LYS A 182 -26.43 -7.96 7.50
CA LYS A 182 -26.37 -8.30 6.07
C LYS A 182 -27.44 -9.31 5.69
N ILE A 183 -27.60 -10.37 6.47
CA ILE A 183 -28.57 -11.43 6.24
C ILE A 183 -29.99 -10.87 6.28
N LEU A 184 -30.37 -10.15 7.34
CA LEU A 184 -31.70 -9.56 7.48
C LEU A 184 -32.05 -8.66 6.30
N THR A 185 -31.10 -7.83 5.86
CA THR A 185 -31.32 -6.95 4.69
C THR A 185 -31.70 -7.74 3.44
N LYS A 186 -31.05 -8.89 3.20
CA LYS A 186 -31.33 -9.74 2.03
C LYS A 186 -32.60 -10.56 2.20
N ILE A 187 -32.81 -11.15 3.37
CA ILE A 187 -33.97 -12.02 3.65
C ILE A 187 -35.26 -11.21 3.70
N ASN A 188 -35.29 -10.04 4.32
CA ASN A 188 -36.48 -9.18 4.34
C ASN A 188 -36.95 -8.82 2.94
N LYS A 189 -36.00 -8.50 2.05
CA LYS A 189 -36.29 -8.24 0.64
C LYS A 189 -36.82 -9.49 -0.07
N MET A 190 -36.11 -10.62 0.03
CA MET A 190 -36.52 -11.86 -0.62
C MET A 190 -37.87 -12.39 -0.12
N PHE A 191 -38.14 -12.30 1.18
CA PHE A 191 -39.39 -12.77 1.77
C PHE A 191 -40.57 -11.91 1.35
N SER A 192 -40.36 -10.60 1.19
CA SER A 192 -41.39 -9.68 0.67
C SER A 192 -41.68 -9.92 -0.82
N ASP A 193 -40.64 -10.14 -1.62
CA ASP A 193 -40.74 -10.24 -3.09
C ASP A 193 -41.21 -11.63 -3.56
N TYR A 194 -40.84 -12.72 -2.87
CA TYR A 194 -41.06 -14.10 -3.37
C TYR A 194 -41.99 -14.91 -2.45
N ARG A 195 -43.15 -15.31 -2.98
CA ARG A 195 -44.24 -15.90 -2.19
C ARG A 195 -44.09 -17.35 -1.75
N GLY A 196 -43.21 -18.13 -2.39
CA GLY A 196 -42.99 -19.55 -2.08
C GLY A 196 -41.55 -19.95 -1.76
N ALA A 197 -40.66 -19.00 -1.46
CA ALA A 197 -39.23 -19.24 -1.62
C ALA A 197 -38.59 -20.08 -0.51
N ASP A 198 -37.79 -21.06 -0.95
CA ASP A 198 -36.57 -21.44 -0.26
C ASP A 198 -35.72 -20.17 -0.06
N LEU A 199 -35.43 -19.85 1.19
CA LEU A 199 -34.67 -18.66 1.59
C LEU A 199 -33.17 -18.96 1.72
N ASN A 200 -32.75 -20.19 1.44
CA ASN A 200 -31.34 -20.56 1.39
C ASN A 200 -30.62 -19.77 0.28
N ILE A 201 -29.39 -19.34 0.57
CA ILE A 201 -28.58 -18.56 -0.37
C ILE A 201 -27.20 -19.16 -0.47
N ASN A 202 -26.86 -19.62 -1.68
CA ASN A 202 -25.47 -19.82 -2.07
C ASN A 202 -24.96 -18.55 -2.77
N THR A 203 -23.92 -17.93 -2.22
CA THR A 203 -23.45 -16.62 -2.69
C THR A 203 -22.49 -16.69 -3.88
N THR A 204 -22.13 -17.89 -4.35
CA THR A 204 -21.24 -18.10 -5.51
C THR A 204 -21.69 -17.33 -6.75
N ARG A 205 -23.01 -17.24 -6.98
CA ARG A 205 -23.59 -16.50 -8.11
C ARG A 205 -23.30 -14.99 -8.11
N PHE A 206 -22.87 -14.43 -6.97
CA PHE A 206 -22.59 -12.99 -6.83
C PHE A 206 -21.12 -12.65 -7.05
N LEU A 207 -20.24 -13.65 -7.21
CA LEU A 207 -18.79 -13.43 -7.35
C LEU A 207 -18.39 -12.74 -8.67
N SER A 208 -19.28 -12.67 -9.65
CA SER A 208 -19.03 -11.97 -10.92
C SER A 208 -18.82 -10.46 -10.74
N ASP A 209 -19.41 -9.86 -9.70
CA ASP A 209 -19.07 -8.51 -9.23
C ASP A 209 -18.49 -8.61 -7.82
N ILE A 210 -17.16 -8.79 -7.75
CA ILE A 210 -16.45 -8.99 -6.48
C ILE A 210 -16.59 -7.80 -5.52
N ARG A 211 -16.73 -6.58 -6.05
CA ARG A 211 -16.93 -5.37 -5.24
C ARG A 211 -18.31 -5.39 -4.58
N GLN A 212 -19.36 -5.67 -5.35
CA GLN A 212 -20.71 -5.77 -4.79
C GLN A 212 -20.84 -6.96 -3.85
N PHE A 213 -20.24 -8.10 -4.19
CA PHE A 213 -20.14 -9.25 -3.30
C PHE A 213 -19.51 -8.89 -1.95
N HIS A 214 -18.38 -8.17 -1.97
CA HIS A 214 -17.73 -7.68 -0.77
C HIS A 214 -18.65 -6.76 0.06
N ILE A 215 -19.33 -5.80 -0.57
CA ILE A 215 -20.25 -4.87 0.11
C ILE A 215 -21.41 -5.62 0.79
N ASP A 216 -21.94 -6.63 0.10
CA ASP A 216 -23.18 -7.30 0.49
C ASP A 216 -22.98 -8.45 1.48
N TRP A 217 -21.83 -9.12 1.44
CA TRP A 217 -21.64 -10.41 2.13
C TRP A 217 -20.44 -10.47 3.07
N GLN A 218 -19.52 -9.50 3.01
CA GLN A 218 -18.42 -9.42 3.97
C GLN A 218 -18.96 -9.10 5.37
N PHE A 219 -18.47 -9.84 6.37
CA PHE A 219 -18.94 -9.70 7.76
C PHE A 219 -17.81 -9.70 8.80
N GLN A 220 -16.60 -10.15 8.44
CA GLN A 220 -15.44 -10.07 9.32
C GLN A 220 -14.15 -9.84 8.51
N LEU A 221 -13.12 -9.30 9.15
CA LEU A 221 -11.78 -9.16 8.58
C LEU A 221 -10.70 -9.44 9.63
N ALA A 222 -9.51 -9.78 9.15
CA ALA A 222 -8.27 -9.70 9.91
C ALA A 222 -7.37 -8.64 9.29
N SER A 223 -7.02 -7.63 10.08
CA SER A 223 -6.06 -6.61 9.68
C SER A 223 -4.63 -7.14 9.76
N ILE A 224 -3.94 -7.02 8.64
CA ILE A 224 -2.54 -7.35 8.48
C ILE A 224 -1.78 -6.04 8.43
N SER A 225 -1.00 -5.78 9.48
CA SER A 225 -0.14 -4.60 9.54
C SER A 225 1.14 -4.84 8.76
N ASN A 226 1.84 -3.77 8.42
CA ASN A 226 3.17 -3.84 7.81
C ASN A 226 4.13 -4.75 8.59
N TRP A 227 4.06 -4.72 9.93
CA TRP A 227 4.85 -5.57 10.82
C TRP A 227 4.56 -7.06 10.65
N ASP A 228 3.31 -7.42 10.36
CA ASP A 228 2.91 -8.80 10.13
C ASP A 228 3.50 -9.37 8.83
N THR A 229 3.94 -8.50 7.90
CA THR A 229 4.53 -8.90 6.60
C THR A 229 6.04 -9.09 6.65
N LEU A 230 6.70 -8.69 7.74
CA LEU A 230 8.16 -8.77 7.88
C LEU A 230 8.63 -10.19 8.21
N GLU A 231 9.83 -10.53 7.75
CA GLU A 231 10.57 -11.74 8.15
C GLU A 231 11.87 -11.34 8.82
N ASN A 232 12.07 -11.73 10.09
CA ASN A 232 13.21 -11.28 10.90
C ASN A 232 13.40 -9.75 10.87
N LEU A 233 12.31 -8.99 11.01
CA LEU A 233 12.25 -7.52 10.89
C LEU A 233 12.61 -6.97 9.49
N THR A 234 12.76 -7.83 8.50
CA THR A 234 13.12 -7.48 7.12
C THR A 234 11.87 -7.36 6.26
N PRO A 235 11.71 -6.27 5.50
CA PRO A 235 10.67 -6.18 4.48
C PRO A 235 10.77 -7.31 3.46
N THR A 236 9.62 -7.83 3.07
CA THR A 236 9.46 -8.92 2.12
C THR A 236 8.82 -8.42 0.82
N ASP A 237 8.65 -9.32 -0.14
CA ASP A 237 7.84 -9.03 -1.33
C ASP A 237 6.39 -8.66 -0.95
N LEU A 238 5.84 -9.26 0.12
CA LEU A 238 4.50 -8.87 0.61
C LEU A 238 4.50 -7.45 1.19
N THR A 239 5.56 -7.05 1.89
CA THR A 239 5.73 -5.69 2.40
C THR A 239 5.71 -4.66 1.26
N GLY A 240 6.49 -4.90 0.21
CA GLY A 240 6.55 -4.00 -0.95
C GLY A 240 5.29 -4.00 -1.81
N ALA A 241 4.53 -5.10 -1.78
CA ALA A 241 3.31 -5.26 -2.57
C ALA A 241 2.09 -4.60 -1.91
N LEU A 242 1.88 -4.83 -0.61
CA LEU A 242 0.62 -4.45 0.06
C LEU A 242 0.83 -3.62 1.34
N ALA A 243 2.00 -3.71 2.00
CA ALA A 243 2.25 -3.11 3.31
C ALA A 243 1.17 -3.43 4.37
N ASN A 244 0.14 -2.57 4.49
CA ASN A 244 -1.03 -2.82 5.34
C ASN A 244 -2.21 -3.26 4.46
N PHE A 245 -2.78 -4.43 4.75
CA PHE A 245 -3.94 -4.93 4.01
C PHE A 245 -4.86 -5.73 4.92
N ASN A 246 -5.97 -6.22 4.39
CA ASN A 246 -6.90 -7.05 5.15
C ASN A 246 -7.18 -8.38 4.45
N ILE A 247 -7.37 -9.42 5.26
CA ILE A 247 -7.99 -10.68 4.85
C ILE A 247 -9.45 -10.64 5.28
N TYR A 248 -10.39 -10.80 4.36
CA TYR A 248 -11.81 -10.68 4.60
C TYR A 248 -12.49 -12.04 4.61
N ALA A 249 -13.49 -12.19 5.48
CA ALA A 249 -14.44 -13.29 5.46
C ALA A 249 -15.82 -12.78 4.99
N ALA A 250 -16.41 -13.50 4.04
CA ALA A 250 -17.73 -13.24 3.51
C ALA A 250 -18.62 -14.50 3.54
N ILE A 251 -19.93 -14.31 3.64
CA ILE A 251 -20.89 -15.42 3.67
C ILE A 251 -20.82 -16.20 2.36
N GLY A 252 -20.69 -17.52 2.44
CA GLY A 252 -20.60 -18.44 1.30
C GLY A 252 -21.90 -19.20 1.05
N ASN A 253 -22.36 -19.92 2.07
CA ASN A 253 -23.65 -20.61 2.04
C ASN A 253 -24.43 -20.32 3.32
N LEU A 254 -25.68 -19.93 3.12
CA LEU A 254 -26.62 -19.54 4.15
C LEU A 254 -27.83 -20.44 4.07
N GLU A 255 -28.12 -21.15 5.15
CA GLU A 255 -29.33 -21.93 5.33
C GLU A 255 -30.29 -21.16 6.24
N ILE A 256 -31.54 -21.02 5.81
CA ILE A 256 -32.61 -20.36 6.56
C ILE A 256 -33.66 -21.40 6.92
N SER A 257 -33.91 -21.51 8.22
CA SER A 257 -34.95 -22.38 8.77
C SER A 257 -35.79 -21.59 9.76
N GLY A 258 -36.98 -22.07 10.09
CA GLY A 258 -37.85 -21.38 11.03
C GLY A 258 -39.30 -21.83 10.93
N GLU A 259 -40.06 -21.53 11.97
CA GLU A 259 -41.49 -21.80 12.01
C GLU A 259 -42.25 -20.72 11.23
N LYS A 260 -43.14 -21.17 10.34
CA LYS A 260 -43.99 -20.32 9.51
C LYS A 260 -45.39 -20.30 10.10
N TYR A 261 -45.98 -19.12 10.25
CA TYR A 261 -47.32 -18.97 10.80
C TYR A 261 -48.03 -17.75 10.26
N PHE A 262 -49.36 -17.76 10.36
CA PHE A 262 -50.17 -16.58 10.10
C PHE A 262 -50.44 -15.84 11.41
N ARG A 263 -50.25 -14.53 11.40
CA ARG A 263 -50.65 -13.63 12.48
C ARG A 263 -51.81 -12.79 12.01
N TYR A 264 -52.96 -12.97 12.64
CA TYR A 264 -54.20 -12.26 12.34
C TYR A 264 -54.33 -11.06 13.27
N GLU A 265 -54.36 -9.86 12.69
CA GLU A 265 -54.62 -8.61 13.42
C GLU A 265 -55.93 -8.00 12.92
N LYS A 266 -56.53 -7.07 13.69
CA LYS A 266 -57.88 -6.52 13.40
C LYS A 266 -58.01 -5.92 12.00
N THR A 267 -56.93 -5.38 11.45
CA THR A 267 -56.92 -4.64 10.18
C THR A 267 -56.06 -5.30 9.11
N ASN A 268 -55.12 -6.17 9.48
CA ASN A 268 -54.14 -6.76 8.58
C ASN A 268 -53.84 -8.21 8.97
N ASN A 269 -53.61 -9.05 7.98
CA ASN A 269 -53.12 -10.40 8.19
C ASN A 269 -51.68 -10.49 7.70
N PHE A 270 -50.83 -11.09 8.52
CA PHE A 270 -49.42 -11.27 8.22
C PHE A 270 -49.08 -12.74 8.06
N TYR A 271 -48.22 -13.04 7.11
CA TYR A 271 -47.51 -14.31 7.02
C TYR A 271 -46.10 -14.09 7.54
N CYS A 272 -45.76 -14.79 8.62
CA CYS A 272 -44.53 -14.60 9.39
C CYS A 272 -43.66 -15.86 9.40
N LEU A 273 -42.37 -15.64 9.61
CA LEU A 273 -41.33 -16.65 9.77
C LEU A 273 -40.48 -16.25 10.97
N ASP A 274 -40.44 -17.08 12.03
CA ASP A 274 -39.44 -16.93 13.10
C ASP A 274 -38.15 -17.62 12.65
N ALA A 275 -37.23 -16.84 12.10
CA ALA A 275 -36.10 -17.35 11.33
C ALA A 275 -34.83 -17.56 12.17
N ILE A 276 -34.13 -18.66 11.88
CA ILE A 276 -32.76 -18.93 12.27
C ILE A 276 -31.93 -19.07 10.99
N ALA A 277 -30.86 -18.29 10.91
CA ALA A 277 -29.85 -18.38 9.88
C ALA A 277 -28.67 -19.25 10.33
N LYS A 278 -28.19 -20.10 9.43
CA LYS A 278 -27.02 -20.94 9.63
C LYS A 278 -26.04 -20.73 8.49
N ILE A 279 -24.91 -20.08 8.79
CA ILE A 279 -23.80 -19.95 7.83
C ILE A 279 -23.01 -21.25 7.89
N THR A 280 -23.02 -22.02 6.79
CA THR A 280 -22.32 -23.31 6.70
C THR A 280 -21.01 -23.24 5.92
N HIS A 281 -20.90 -22.27 5.02
CA HIS A 281 -19.70 -22.03 4.24
C HIS A 281 -19.39 -20.53 4.16
N MET A 282 -18.13 -20.20 3.92
CA MET A 282 -17.65 -18.84 3.77
C MET A 282 -16.66 -18.70 2.61
N TYR A 283 -16.47 -17.47 2.17
CA TYR A 283 -15.38 -17.07 1.29
C TYR A 283 -14.33 -16.31 2.06
N VAL A 284 -13.06 -16.56 1.76
CA VAL A 284 -11.93 -15.80 2.31
C VAL A 284 -11.03 -15.27 1.20
N TYR A 285 -10.63 -14.01 1.30
CA TYR A 285 -9.85 -13.33 0.27
C TYR A 285 -9.06 -12.15 0.83
N VAL A 286 -8.00 -11.78 0.13
CA VAL A 286 -7.22 -10.56 0.37
C VAL A 286 -7.89 -9.41 -0.38
N LYS A 287 -7.97 -8.24 0.25
CA LYS A 287 -8.28 -6.99 -0.45
C LYS A 287 -7.40 -5.86 0.08
N ASP A 288 -6.94 -5.02 -0.84
CA ASP A 288 -6.11 -3.85 -0.57
C ASP A 288 -6.36 -2.75 -1.61
N ASN A 289 -5.99 -1.50 -1.30
CA ASN A 289 -5.92 -0.40 -2.26
C ASN A 289 -4.45 -0.10 -2.61
N TYR A 290 -4.03 -0.42 -3.83
CA TYR A 290 -2.70 -0.08 -4.32
C TYR A 290 -2.72 1.37 -4.82
N SER A 291 -2.41 2.32 -3.94
CA SER A 291 -2.45 3.74 -4.23
C SER A 291 -1.28 4.52 -3.63
N PHE A 292 -0.90 5.61 -4.29
CA PHE A 292 0.16 6.50 -3.84
C PHE A 292 -0.40 7.88 -3.46
N ASN A 293 -1.35 7.87 -2.52
CA ASN A 293 -1.99 9.08 -1.97
C ASN A 293 -1.21 9.62 -0.75
N GLY A 294 -1.29 10.92 -0.49
CA GLY A 294 -0.69 11.55 0.70
C GLY A 294 0.84 11.71 0.65
N ILE A 295 1.46 11.90 1.81
CA ILE A 295 2.87 12.34 1.96
C ILE A 295 3.84 11.21 2.34
N GLN A 296 3.44 9.94 2.18
CA GLN A 296 4.18 8.80 2.72
C GLN A 296 5.59 8.67 2.11
N TYR A 297 6.56 8.40 2.98
CA TYR A 297 7.93 8.03 2.63
C TYR A 297 8.03 6.52 2.36
N LEU A 298 8.66 6.15 1.24
CA LEU A 298 8.73 4.77 0.74
C LEU A 298 10.12 4.13 0.86
N GLY A 299 11.12 4.87 1.36
CA GLY A 299 12.50 4.40 1.46
C GLY A 299 13.47 5.24 0.64
N HIS A 300 14.77 4.97 0.80
CA HIS A 300 15.79 5.44 -0.13
C HIS A 300 16.13 4.32 -1.09
N TRP A 301 15.96 4.58 -2.39
CA TRP A 301 16.03 3.58 -3.44
C TRP A 301 17.17 3.85 -4.40
N ASN A 302 17.73 2.77 -4.94
CA ASN A 302 18.51 2.79 -6.16
C ASN A 302 18.22 1.53 -6.96
N LYS A 303 18.86 1.35 -8.12
CA LYS A 303 18.63 0.17 -8.97
C LYS A 303 18.94 -1.17 -8.31
N ARG A 304 19.71 -1.20 -7.21
CA ARG A 304 20.05 -2.43 -6.48
C ARG A 304 19.07 -2.79 -5.37
N GLY A 305 18.24 -1.84 -4.92
CA GLY A 305 17.28 -2.10 -3.84
C GLY A 305 16.95 -0.86 -3.03
N VAL A 306 16.60 -1.09 -1.77
CA VAL A 306 16.16 -0.07 -0.83
C VAL A 306 17.02 -0.07 0.43
N ILE A 307 17.21 1.09 1.03
CA ILE A 307 17.66 1.25 2.41
C ILE A 307 16.62 2.03 3.21
N ILE A 308 16.58 1.75 4.51
CA ILE A 308 15.53 2.22 5.41
C ILE A 308 16.18 3.08 6.50
N ALA A 309 15.59 4.25 6.71
CA ALA A 309 15.97 5.13 7.80
C ALA A 309 15.44 4.57 9.14
N PRO A 310 16.20 4.66 10.25
CA PRO A 310 15.78 4.18 11.57
C PRO A 310 14.44 4.72 12.07
N GLY A 311 14.15 6.01 11.87
CA GLY A 311 12.91 6.65 12.35
C GLY A 311 11.63 6.12 11.70
N PRO A 312 11.53 6.11 10.35
CA PRO A 312 10.39 5.55 9.64
C PRO A 312 10.13 4.05 9.87
N MET A 313 11.15 3.28 10.24
CA MET A 313 10.97 1.88 10.63
C MET A 313 10.25 1.76 11.99
N ILE A 314 10.41 2.73 12.88
CA ILE A 314 9.82 2.74 14.23
C ILE A 314 8.41 3.37 14.21
N SER A 315 8.16 4.36 13.35
CA SER A 315 6.88 5.12 13.30
C SER A 315 6.02 4.78 12.09
N GLY A 316 5.66 3.50 11.91
CA GLY A 316 4.65 3.10 10.91
C GLY A 316 3.48 4.09 10.93
N SER A 317 3.37 4.87 9.85
CA SER A 317 2.60 6.11 9.67
C SER A 317 1.70 6.55 10.84
N THR A 318 2.00 7.75 11.38
CA THR A 318 1.29 8.50 12.44
C THR A 318 1.66 8.15 13.89
N SER A 319 2.68 8.82 14.43
CA SER A 319 2.82 8.98 15.88
C SER A 319 3.54 10.27 16.23
N SER A 320 2.74 11.29 16.56
CA SER A 320 3.15 12.41 17.40
C SER A 320 3.46 11.89 18.81
N SER A 321 4.72 11.54 19.10
CA SER A 321 5.20 11.13 20.43
C SER A 321 6.74 11.14 20.49
N PRO A 322 7.34 11.31 21.68
CA PRO A 322 8.20 12.44 22.01
C PRO A 322 9.66 12.31 21.57
N LYS A 323 10.25 13.50 21.32
CA LYS A 323 11.66 13.76 21.06
C LYS A 323 12.57 12.96 21.99
N ARG A 324 13.38 12.07 21.40
CA ARG A 324 14.67 11.66 21.95
C ARG A 324 15.73 12.07 20.94
N ASP A 325 16.72 12.83 21.40
CA ASP A 325 17.84 13.43 20.64
C ASP A 325 18.79 12.42 19.94
N THR A 326 18.35 11.20 19.67
CA THR A 326 19.17 10.06 19.22
C THR A 326 18.73 9.60 17.84
N ASP A 327 19.65 9.54 16.85
CA ASP A 327 19.57 9.02 15.46
C ASP A 327 18.38 9.46 14.57
N VAL A 328 17.16 9.50 15.11
CA VAL A 328 15.92 10.00 14.52
C VAL A 328 16.05 11.46 14.11
N ASP A 329 16.57 12.33 14.98
CA ASP A 329 16.71 13.77 14.66
C ASP A 329 17.70 14.05 13.52
N ILE A 330 18.72 13.19 13.37
CA ILE A 330 19.69 13.28 12.29
C ILE A 330 19.04 12.91 10.95
N TRP A 331 18.20 11.87 10.96
CA TRP A 331 17.42 11.49 9.79
C TRP A 331 16.31 12.48 9.46
N VAL A 332 15.62 13.07 10.44
CA VAL A 332 14.57 14.06 10.18
C VAL A 332 15.10 15.22 9.32
N LYS A 333 16.34 15.66 9.54
CA LYS A 333 16.98 16.71 8.74
C LYS A 333 17.46 16.25 7.36
N SER A 334 17.72 14.95 7.19
CA SER A 334 18.41 14.40 6.02
C SER A 334 17.56 13.45 5.17
N ILE A 335 16.35 13.12 5.60
CA ILE A 335 15.48 12.11 4.96
C ILE A 335 15.06 12.51 3.55
N ASN A 336 15.05 13.81 3.24
CA ASN A 336 14.73 14.32 1.92
C ASN A 336 15.96 14.43 1.00
N LYS A 337 17.15 14.01 1.47
CA LYS A 337 18.41 14.10 0.72
C LYS A 337 18.82 12.73 0.19
N PRO A 338 19.35 12.62 -1.04
CA PRO A 338 20.06 11.42 -1.44
C PRO A 338 21.20 11.10 -0.47
N VAL A 339 21.57 9.83 -0.36
CA VAL A 339 22.64 9.39 0.53
C VAL A 339 23.62 8.47 -0.19
N ASP A 340 24.91 8.60 0.12
CA ASP A 340 25.96 7.70 -0.38
C ASP A 340 26.41 6.74 0.73
N THR A 341 26.23 5.44 0.50
CA THR A 341 26.65 4.37 1.42
C THR A 341 28.16 4.07 1.35
N ARG A 342 28.85 4.57 0.32
CA ARG A 342 30.30 4.48 0.09
C ARG A 342 30.88 3.07 0.30
N LYS A 343 30.20 2.05 -0.22
CA LYS A 343 30.67 0.65 -0.13
C LYS A 343 31.72 0.31 -1.19
N SER A 344 31.78 1.05 -2.29
CA SER A 344 32.79 0.84 -3.33
C SER A 344 34.17 1.29 -2.85
N PHE A 345 35.18 0.43 -3.04
CA PHE A 345 36.58 0.73 -2.69
C PHE A 345 37.23 1.80 -3.59
N PHE A 346 36.63 2.12 -4.74
CA PHE A 346 37.18 3.02 -5.75
C PHE A 346 36.26 4.23 -5.97
N GLY A 347 36.46 5.29 -5.17
CA GLY A 347 35.81 6.60 -5.36
C GLY A 347 34.44 6.76 -4.68
N LYS A 348 33.92 7.99 -4.73
CA LYS A 348 32.61 8.40 -4.16
C LYS A 348 31.54 8.47 -5.25
N PHE A 349 30.28 8.55 -4.84
CA PHE A 349 29.13 8.80 -5.72
C PHE A 349 28.96 7.76 -6.82
N LYS A 350 29.20 6.49 -6.51
CA LYS A 350 28.97 5.40 -7.46
C LYS A 350 27.48 5.06 -7.49
N GLU A 351 26.93 4.84 -8.68
CA GLU A 351 25.54 4.41 -8.91
C GLU A 351 25.04 3.33 -7.93
N PRO A 352 25.79 2.26 -7.63
CA PRO A 352 25.32 1.25 -6.68
C PRO A 352 25.24 1.67 -5.20
N ASP A 353 25.87 2.79 -4.84
CA ASP A 353 26.04 3.22 -3.46
C ASP A 353 25.21 4.46 -3.12
N VAL A 354 24.76 5.21 -4.13
CA VAL A 354 23.88 6.37 -3.98
C VAL A 354 22.43 5.92 -4.00
N PHE A 355 21.65 6.35 -3.01
CA PHE A 355 20.23 6.06 -2.87
C PHE A 355 19.43 7.36 -2.76
N TYR A 356 18.26 7.39 -3.39
CA TYR A 356 17.38 8.54 -3.47
C TYR A 356 16.13 8.34 -2.62
N PRO A 357 15.70 9.33 -1.83
CA PRO A 357 14.44 9.24 -1.11
C PRO A 357 13.27 9.23 -2.10
N VAL A 358 12.32 8.31 -1.88
CA VAL A 358 11.11 8.18 -2.69
C VAL A 358 9.89 8.41 -1.82
N TYR A 359 8.93 9.17 -2.32
CA TYR A 359 7.65 9.46 -1.68
C TYR A 359 6.47 9.20 -2.61
N ASN A 360 5.27 9.10 -2.03
CA ASN A 360 4.01 9.08 -2.80
C ASN A 360 3.85 10.33 -3.70
N SER A 361 4.44 11.47 -3.31
CA SER A 361 4.45 12.68 -4.12
C SER A 361 5.25 12.52 -5.42
N ASP A 362 6.27 11.66 -5.48
CA ASP A 362 7.01 11.38 -6.70
C ASP A 362 6.14 10.61 -7.70
N TYR A 363 5.36 9.63 -7.23
CA TYR A 363 4.35 8.94 -8.03
C TYR A 363 3.26 9.91 -8.52
N SER A 364 2.77 10.79 -7.65
CA SER A 364 1.78 11.81 -8.03
C SER A 364 2.33 12.75 -9.12
N ARG A 365 3.57 13.23 -8.98
CA ARG A 365 4.23 14.07 -9.99
C ARG A 365 4.44 13.31 -11.30
N TRP A 366 4.83 12.04 -11.23
CA TRP A 366 4.99 11.19 -12.40
C TRP A 366 3.65 11.02 -13.13
N ARG A 367 2.57 10.75 -12.38
CA ARG A 367 1.22 10.60 -12.94
C ARG A 367 0.76 11.85 -13.68
N THR A 368 0.85 13.01 -13.04
CA THR A 368 0.47 14.29 -13.67
C THR A 368 1.29 14.61 -14.91
N LYS A 369 2.57 14.22 -14.94
CA LYS A 369 3.43 14.50 -16.08
C LYS A 369 3.13 13.60 -17.29
N HIS A 370 2.86 12.32 -17.05
CA HIS A 370 2.75 11.30 -18.09
C HIS A 370 1.30 10.96 -18.45
N HIS A 371 0.31 11.44 -17.69
CA HIS A 371 -1.10 11.05 -17.83
C HIS A 371 -1.33 9.53 -17.78
N MET A 372 -0.45 8.86 -17.03
CA MET A 372 -0.37 7.42 -16.80
C MET A 372 -0.12 7.21 -15.31
N GLY A 373 -0.21 5.99 -14.78
CA GLY A 373 -0.01 5.76 -13.34
C GLY A 373 -1.35 5.65 -12.62
N GLY A 374 -2.00 4.50 -12.74
CA GLY A 374 -3.34 4.29 -12.23
C GLY A 374 -3.35 3.52 -10.92
N ASP A 375 -3.96 4.09 -9.88
CA ASP A 375 -4.27 3.35 -8.65
C ASP A 375 -5.32 2.26 -8.94
N PHE A 376 -5.35 1.19 -8.15
CA PHE A 376 -6.34 0.13 -8.32
C PHE A 376 -6.60 -0.64 -7.04
N MET A 377 -7.73 -1.34 -7.00
CA MET A 377 -8.08 -2.24 -5.92
C MET A 377 -7.54 -3.63 -6.22
N ILE A 378 -6.86 -4.22 -5.25
CA ILE A 378 -6.44 -5.61 -5.31
C ILE A 378 -7.51 -6.47 -4.65
N TYR A 379 -7.91 -7.55 -5.32
CA TYR A 379 -8.73 -8.63 -4.77
C TYR A 379 -8.07 -9.97 -5.09
N SER A 380 -7.73 -10.78 -4.08
CA SER A 380 -7.39 -12.17 -4.41
C SER A 380 -8.65 -12.94 -4.80
N LYS A 381 -8.49 -13.99 -5.60
CA LYS A 381 -9.57 -14.94 -5.86
C LYS A 381 -10.14 -15.46 -4.53
N PRO A 382 -11.47 -15.35 -4.29
CA PRO A 382 -12.07 -15.88 -3.08
C PRO A 382 -11.96 -17.41 -2.98
N VAL A 383 -11.55 -17.87 -1.79
CA VAL A 383 -11.45 -19.29 -1.46
C VAL A 383 -12.69 -19.70 -0.70
N TYR A 384 -13.42 -20.68 -1.23
CA TYR A 384 -14.64 -21.23 -0.61
C TYR A 384 -14.29 -22.29 0.43
N LEU A 385 -14.74 -22.10 1.67
CA LEU A 385 -14.40 -22.93 2.81
C LEU A 385 -15.66 -23.39 3.54
N LYS A 386 -15.70 -24.69 3.90
CA LYS A 386 -16.72 -25.23 4.81
C LYS A 386 -16.32 -24.92 6.26
N LEU A 387 -17.26 -24.41 7.03
CA LEU A 387 -17.04 -24.15 8.46
C LEU A 387 -17.03 -25.46 9.24
N LYS A 388 -16.06 -25.61 10.16
CA LYS A 388 -16.05 -26.73 11.11
C LYS A 388 -17.26 -26.69 12.05
N LYS A 389 -17.58 -25.49 12.53
CA LYS A 389 -18.77 -25.19 13.32
C LYS A 389 -19.59 -24.14 12.57
N PRO A 390 -20.79 -24.47 12.07
CA PRO A 390 -21.66 -23.46 11.47
C PRO A 390 -21.95 -22.30 12.44
N ILE A 391 -22.09 -21.10 11.91
CA ILE A 391 -22.48 -19.93 12.71
C ILE A 391 -24.01 -19.84 12.68
N GLU A 392 -24.64 -20.05 13.82
CA GLU A 392 -26.09 -19.96 13.99
C GLU A 392 -26.48 -18.58 14.54
N ILE A 393 -27.40 -17.92 13.86
CA ILE A 393 -27.84 -16.55 14.15
C ILE A 393 -29.36 -16.55 14.18
N LYS A 394 -29.95 -16.26 15.35
CA LYS A 394 -31.38 -15.99 15.44
C LYS A 394 -31.66 -14.69 14.68
N LEU A 395 -32.53 -14.74 13.67
CA LEU A 395 -32.97 -13.55 12.93
C LEU A 395 -34.24 -12.95 13.56
N GLY A 396 -35.02 -13.79 14.25
CA GLY A 396 -36.30 -13.44 14.84
C GLY A 396 -37.42 -13.44 13.80
N GLU A 397 -38.55 -12.85 14.18
CA GLU A 397 -39.74 -12.79 13.35
C GLU A 397 -39.54 -11.86 12.13
N ILE A 398 -39.83 -12.40 10.95
CA ILE A 398 -39.89 -11.69 9.68
C ILE A 398 -41.29 -11.88 9.11
N CYS A 399 -42.03 -10.79 8.90
CA CYS A 399 -43.42 -10.83 8.43
C CYS A 399 -43.59 -10.09 7.10
N ARG A 400 -44.60 -10.51 6.34
CA ARG A 400 -45.12 -9.78 5.19
C ARG A 400 -46.65 -9.76 5.22
N LEU A 401 -47.25 -8.76 4.60
CA LEU A 401 -48.70 -8.69 4.44
C LEU A 401 -49.22 -9.80 3.51
N THR A 402 -50.28 -10.46 3.94
CA THR A 402 -51.07 -11.37 3.09
C THR A 402 -52.07 -10.53 2.29
N PRO A 403 -52.13 -10.63 0.95
CA PRO A 403 -53.13 -9.93 0.18
C PRO A 403 -54.51 -10.54 0.48
N SER A 404 -55.53 -9.69 0.43
CA SER A 404 -56.92 -10.04 0.72
C SER A 404 -57.50 -11.17 -0.13
N GLU A 405 -56.87 -11.52 -1.26
CA GLU A 405 -57.38 -12.50 -2.23
C GLU A 405 -56.89 -13.94 -2.02
N SER A 406 -56.01 -14.22 -1.06
CA SER A 406 -55.51 -15.59 -0.82
C SER A 406 -56.37 -16.43 0.16
N LEU A 407 -57.63 -16.04 0.38
CA LEU A 407 -58.62 -16.77 1.20
C LEU A 407 -59.79 -17.34 0.35
N GLY A 408 -59.62 -17.42 -0.97
CA GLY A 408 -60.56 -18.08 -1.88
C GLY A 408 -60.23 -19.55 -2.09
#